data_AF-A0A653C0T7-F1
#
_entry.id   AF-A0A653C0T7-F1
#
_cell.length_a   1.000
_cell.length_b   1.000
_cell.length_c   1.000
_cell.angle_alpha   90.00
_cell.angle_beta   90.00
_cell.angle_gamma   90.00
#
_symmetry.space_group_name_H-M   'P 1'
#
loop_
_entity.id
_entity.type
_entity.pdbx_description
1 polymer ?
#
loop_
_entity_poly.entity_id
_entity_poly.type
_entity_poly.pdbx_seq_one_letter_code
_entity_poly.pdbx_strand_id
1 'polypeptide(L)'
;MTQYNSVLNTHNRMLDLVLSDINCKVEKDDLPLVPEDNYHPSLSIALKVSDFKRYRFETNLNSKCYNFKKGNYLELYNEFLRTNWDSLMEIGDLYVPGK
;
A
#
# COMPACT_ATOMS: atom_id res chain seq x y z
N MET A 1 10.34 -16.84 -9.20
CA MET A 1 9.23 -16.09 -8.61
C MET A 1 8.06 -17.02 -8.37
N THR A 2 7.68 -17.22 -7.11
CA THR A 2 6.68 -18.21 -6.66
C THR A 2 5.57 -17.48 -5.92
N GLN A 3 4.33 -17.97 -6.07
CA GLN A 3 3.17 -17.48 -5.32
C GLN A 3 3.10 -18.19 -3.97
N TYR A 4 2.88 -17.42 -2.88
CA TYR A 4 2.79 -17.95 -1.52
C TYR A 4 1.42 -17.79 -0.83
N ASN A 5 0.54 -16.90 -1.30
CA ASN A 5 -0.77 -16.73 -0.68
C ASN A 5 -1.76 -17.85 -1.10
N SER A 6 -2.19 -18.67 -0.15
CA SER A 6 -3.26 -19.66 -0.37
C SER A 6 -4.55 -19.34 0.40
N VAL A 7 -4.61 -18.17 1.06
CA VAL A 7 -5.77 -17.75 1.84
C VAL A 7 -6.90 -17.34 0.90
N LEU A 8 -8.05 -18.00 1.07
CA LEU A 8 -9.26 -17.74 0.31
C LEU A 8 -10.21 -16.88 1.13
N ASN A 9 -10.97 -16.04 0.43
CA ASN A 9 -12.04 -15.28 1.06
C ASN A 9 -13.28 -16.13 1.34
N THR A 10 -14.32 -15.49 1.87
CA THR A 10 -15.64 -16.10 2.18
C THR A 10 -16.34 -16.77 0.99
N HIS A 11 -15.93 -16.44 -0.24
CA HIS A 11 -16.45 -17.01 -1.48
C HIS A 11 -15.50 -18.01 -2.13
N ASN A 12 -14.51 -18.51 -1.38
CA ASN A 12 -13.52 -19.47 -1.84
C ASN A 12 -12.68 -18.96 -3.03
N ARG A 13 -12.44 -17.64 -3.08
CA ARG A 13 -11.63 -16.97 -4.12
C ARG A 13 -10.37 -16.39 -3.49
N MET A 14 -9.27 -16.48 -4.24
CA MET A 14 -8.02 -15.78 -3.94
C MET A 14 -8.02 -14.46 -4.70
N LEU A 15 -8.00 -13.33 -3.98
CA LEU A 15 -7.95 -12.00 -4.58
C LEU A 15 -6.54 -11.41 -4.54
N ASP A 16 -5.80 -11.67 -3.47
CA ASP A 16 -4.50 -11.07 -3.25
C ASP A 16 -3.36 -11.99 -3.70
N LEU A 17 -2.41 -11.42 -4.44
CA LEU A 17 -1.22 -12.11 -4.91
C LEU A 17 -0.02 -11.76 -4.03
N VAL A 18 0.59 -12.77 -3.43
CA VAL A 18 1.88 -12.64 -2.74
C VAL A 18 2.91 -13.43 -3.54
N LEU A 19 3.79 -12.72 -4.25
CA LEU A 19 4.81 -13.31 -5.11
C LEU A 19 6.20 -13.00 -4.56
N SER A 20 7.07 -13.99 -4.49
CA SER A 20 8.44 -13.80 -4.00
C SER A 20 9.43 -14.75 -4.67
N ASP A 21 10.67 -14.29 -4.84
CA ASP A 21 11.81 -15.11 -5.21
C ASP A 21 12.52 -15.72 -3.99
N ILE A 22 12.18 -15.26 -2.79
CA ILE A 22 12.73 -15.73 -1.52
C ILE A 22 11.67 -16.49 -0.73
N ASN A 23 12.11 -17.41 0.12
CA ASN A 23 11.20 -18.22 0.91
C ASN A 23 10.35 -17.34 1.84
N CYS A 24 9.04 -17.50 1.71
CA CYS A 24 8.03 -16.70 2.38
C CYS A 24 6.99 -17.64 3.00
N LYS A 25 6.46 -17.28 4.15
CA LYS A 25 5.29 -17.92 4.73
C LYS A 25 4.16 -16.89 4.72
N VAL A 26 3.02 -17.27 4.16
CA VAL A 26 1.80 -16.47 4.17
C VAL A 26 0.72 -17.26 4.89
N GLU A 27 0.08 -16.62 5.85
CA GLU A 27 -1.06 -17.17 6.59
C GLU A 27 -2.10 -16.08 6.83
N LYS A 28 -3.30 -16.49 7.26
CA LYS A 28 -4.32 -15.53 7.68
C LYS A 28 -3.86 -14.86 8.97
N ASP A 29 -4.09 -13.57 9.10
CA ASP A 29 -3.83 -12.84 10.35
C ASP A 29 -4.86 -13.21 11.42
N ASP A 30 -4.37 -13.52 12.62
CA ASP A 30 -5.20 -13.89 13.77
C ASP A 30 -5.62 -12.66 14.60
N LEU A 31 -4.97 -11.51 14.42
CA LEU A 31 -5.15 -10.31 15.23
C LEU A 31 -5.27 -9.04 14.36
N PRO A 32 -6.32 -8.93 13.52
CA PRO A 32 -6.50 -7.75 12.68
C PRO A 32 -6.75 -6.51 13.54
N LEU A 33 -6.06 -5.40 13.23
CA LEU A 33 -6.16 -4.13 13.96
C LEU A 33 -7.53 -3.45 13.84
N VAL A 34 -8.29 -3.82 12.81
CA VAL A 34 -9.64 -3.33 12.49
C VAL A 34 -10.54 -4.52 12.18
N PRO A 35 -11.88 -4.36 12.22
CA PRO A 35 -12.78 -5.41 11.77
C PRO A 35 -12.42 -5.91 10.36
N GLU A 36 -12.32 -7.23 10.22
CA GLU A 36 -11.84 -7.86 8.99
C GLU A 36 -12.87 -7.75 7.85
N ASP A 37 -12.39 -7.52 6.62
CA ASP A 37 -13.21 -7.55 5.41
C ASP A 37 -13.44 -9.00 4.94
N ASN A 38 -14.71 -9.39 4.78
CA ASN A 38 -15.11 -10.70 4.29
C ASN A 38 -14.62 -11.03 2.87
N TYR A 39 -14.36 -10.00 2.05
CA TYR A 39 -13.83 -10.15 0.70
C TYR A 39 -12.31 -10.20 0.68
N HIS A 40 -11.64 -9.52 1.62
CA HIS A 40 -10.18 -9.41 1.69
C HIS A 40 -9.68 -9.78 3.10
N PRO A 41 -9.46 -11.09 3.36
CA PRO A 41 -8.87 -11.54 4.61
C PRO A 41 -7.50 -10.90 4.85
N SER A 42 -7.21 -10.54 6.10
CA SER A 42 -5.91 -9.99 6.46
C SER A 42 -4.85 -11.09 6.40
N LEU A 43 -3.67 -10.76 5.88
CA LEU A 43 -2.57 -11.71 5.68
C LEU A 43 -1.38 -11.38 6.60
N SER A 44 -0.86 -12.39 7.28
CA SER A 44 0.43 -12.34 7.96
C SER A 44 1.50 -12.94 7.04
N ILE A 45 2.55 -12.15 6.76
CA ILE A 45 3.61 -12.51 5.81
C ILE A 45 4.95 -12.50 6.52
N ALA A 46 5.56 -13.67 6.66
CA ALA A 46 6.88 -13.84 7.27
C ALA A 46 7.93 -14.19 6.20
N LEU A 47 8.95 -13.36 6.08
CA LEU A 47 10.06 -13.55 5.14
C LEU A 47 11.29 -14.05 5.89
N LYS A 48 11.92 -15.11 5.38
CA LYS A 48 13.21 -15.56 5.90
C LYS A 48 14.32 -14.83 5.17
N VAL A 49 14.85 -13.77 5.78
CA VAL A 49 16.00 -13.04 5.25
C VAL A 49 17.27 -13.68 5.79
N SER A 50 18.05 -14.34 4.93
CA SER A 50 19.42 -14.78 5.24
C SER A 50 20.41 -13.68 4.86
N ASP A 51 21.38 -13.43 5.75
CA ASP A 51 22.47 -12.47 5.60
C ASP A 51 22.04 -11.01 5.33
N PHE A 52 21.97 -10.21 6.39
CA PHE A 52 22.11 -8.76 6.28
C PHE A 52 23.52 -8.46 5.75
N LYS A 53 23.73 -8.54 4.43
CA LYS A 53 24.78 -7.74 3.81
C LYS A 53 24.43 -6.31 4.18
N ARG A 54 25.29 -5.67 4.98
CA ARG A 54 25.17 -4.26 5.32
C ARG A 54 25.27 -3.51 4.00
N TYR A 55 24.12 -3.23 3.38
CA TYR A 55 24.07 -2.47 2.14
C TYR A 55 24.74 -1.15 2.45
N ARG A 56 25.92 -0.92 1.85
CA ARG A 56 26.32 0.45 1.58
C ARG A 56 25.29 0.92 0.56
N PHE A 57 24.29 1.65 1.02
CA PHE A 57 23.51 2.47 0.12
C PHE A 57 24.52 3.38 -0.56
N GLU A 58 24.89 3.05 -1.80
CA GLU A 58 25.64 3.98 -2.62
C GLU A 58 24.72 5.17 -2.83
N THR A 59 24.95 6.24 -2.07
CA THR A 59 24.35 7.51 -2.38
C THR A 59 24.87 7.89 -3.75
N ASN A 60 24.05 7.72 -4.78
CA ASN A 60 24.33 8.30 -6.08
C ASN A 60 24.35 9.82 -5.87
N LEU A 61 25.53 10.39 -5.63
CA LEU A 61 25.69 11.82 -5.38
C LEU A 61 25.25 12.67 -6.60
N ASN A 62 25.13 12.02 -7.77
CA ASN A 62 24.64 12.64 -9.00
C ASN A 62 23.12 12.52 -9.18
N SER A 63 22.41 11.75 -8.35
CA SER A 63 20.94 11.71 -8.40
C SER A 63 20.36 12.86 -7.57
N LYS A 64 19.62 13.75 -8.24
CA LYS A 64 18.80 14.74 -7.53
C LYS A 64 17.66 14.00 -6.83
N CYS A 65 17.66 14.01 -5.51
CA CYS A 65 16.56 13.50 -4.70
C CYS A 65 15.85 14.66 -4.00
N TYR A 66 14.52 14.63 -3.98
CA TYR A 66 13.74 15.62 -3.24
C TYR A 66 13.86 15.35 -1.74
N ASN A 67 14.20 16.38 -0.97
CA ASN A 67 14.13 16.31 0.47
C ASN A 67 12.71 16.64 0.91
N PHE A 68 11.85 15.62 1.01
CA PHE A 68 10.46 15.79 1.41
C PHE A 68 10.34 16.46 2.79
N LYS A 69 11.29 16.26 3.72
CA LYS A 69 11.29 16.94 5.03
C LYS A 69 11.36 18.48 4.93
N LYS A 70 11.83 19.01 3.81
CA LYS A 70 11.91 20.46 3.54
C LYS A 70 10.74 21.00 2.71
N GLY A 71 9.70 20.21 2.47
CA GLY A 71 8.49 20.69 1.81
C GLY A 71 7.80 21.78 2.63
N ASN A 72 7.28 22.81 1.95
CA ASN A 72 6.45 23.83 2.59
C ASN A 72 5.02 23.31 2.78
N TYR A 73 4.83 22.44 3.76
CA TYR A 73 3.55 21.80 4.00
C TYR A 73 2.45 22.79 4.40
N LEU A 74 2.81 23.88 5.10
CA LEU A 74 1.84 24.92 5.47
C LEU A 74 1.24 25.58 4.22
N GLU A 75 2.07 25.93 3.25
CA GLU A 75 1.60 26.48 1.97
C GLU A 75 0.78 25.45 1.19
N LEU A 76 1.26 24.20 1.11
CA LEU A 76 0.50 23.11 0.48
C LEU A 76 -0.91 22.96 1.08
N TYR A 77 -1.03 22.98 2.40
CA TYR A 77 -2.34 22.91 3.07
C TYR A 77 -3.20 24.14 2.80
N ASN A 78 -2.61 25.34 2.80
CA ASN A 78 -3.33 26.56 2.46
C ASN A 78 -3.86 26.53 1.01
N GLU A 79 -3.06 26.02 0.06
CA GLU A 79 -3.48 25.86 -1.32
C GLU A 79 -4.61 24.82 -1.45
N PHE A 80 -4.51 23.68 -0.76
CA PHE A 80 -5.59 22.69 -0.74
C PHE A 80 -6.91 23.24 -0.20
N LEU A 81 -6.85 24.07 0.85
CA LEU A 81 -8.02 24.72 1.44
C LEU A 81 -8.65 25.78 0.52
N ARG A 82 -7.83 26.46 -0.29
CA ARG A 82 -8.28 27.53 -1.20
C ARG A 82 -8.69 27.02 -2.57
N THR A 83 -8.27 25.81 -2.92
CA THR A 83 -8.61 25.19 -4.20
C THR A 83 -10.11 24.92 -4.25
N ASN A 84 -10.77 25.45 -5.29
CA ASN A 84 -12.15 25.08 -5.56
C ASN A 84 -12.20 23.69 -6.22
N TRP A 85 -12.94 22.77 -5.59
CA TRP A 85 -13.13 21.40 -6.05
C TRP A 85 -14.47 21.17 -6.77
N ASP A 86 -15.28 22.21 -6.98
CA ASP A 86 -16.60 22.13 -7.62
C ASP A 86 -16.54 21.46 -9.00
N SER A 87 -15.43 21.66 -9.74
CA SER A 87 -15.21 21.03 -11.05
C SER A 87 -15.06 19.50 -11.00
N LEU A 88 -14.73 18.92 -9.84
CA LEU A 88 -14.70 17.46 -9.67
C LEU A 88 -16.11 16.86 -9.69
N MET A 89 -17.12 17.62 -9.29
CA MET A 89 -18.52 17.17 -9.30
C MET A 89 -19.10 17.11 -10.72
N GLU A 90 -18.45 17.77 -11.68
CA GLU A 90 -18.79 17.71 -13.10
C GLU A 90 -18.18 16.48 -13.79
N ILE A 91 -17.19 15.84 -13.17
CA ILE A 91 -16.58 14.61 -13.65
C ILE A 91 -17.47 13.44 -13.21
N GLY A 92 -18.25 12.93 -14.17
CA GLY A 92 -19.30 11.91 -13.95
C GLY A 92 -18.85 10.56 -13.38
N ASP A 93 -17.55 10.35 -13.14
CA ASP A 93 -17.01 9.13 -12.54
C ASP A 93 -17.06 9.12 -11.00
N LEU A 94 -17.30 10.28 -10.36
CA LEU A 94 -17.38 10.42 -8.90
C LEU A 94 -18.81 10.58 -8.37
N TYR A 95 -19.80 10.78 -9.24
CA TYR A 95 -21.19 10.95 -8.85
C TYR A 95 -21.90 9.59 -8.81
N VAL A 96 -22.04 9.02 -7.61
CA VAL A 96 -23.00 7.94 -7.35
C VAL A 96 -24.20 8.54 -6.60
N PRO A 97 -25.30 8.88 -7.28
CA PRO A 97 -26.51 9.31 -6.59
C PRO A 97 -27.15 8.11 -5.88
N GLY A 98 -27.22 8.17 -4.55
CA GLY A 98 -28.04 7.27 -3.73
C GLY A 98 -27.25 6.22 -2.94
N LYS A 99 -26.75 6.63 -1.78
CA LYS A 99 -26.87 5.86 -0.54
C LYS A 99 -27.54 6.73 0.51
#